data_AF-A0A5D0IUF0-F1
#
_entry.id   AF-A0A5D0IUF0-F1
#
_cell.length_a   1.000
_cell.length_b   1.000
_cell.length_c   1.000
_cell.angle_alpha   90.00
_cell.angle_beta   90.00
_cell.angle_gamma   90.00
#
_symmetry.space_group_name_H-M   'P 1'
#
loop_
_entity.id
_entity.type
_entity.pdbx_description
1 polymer ?
#
loop_
_entity_poly.entity_id
_entity_poly.type
_entity_poly.pdbx_seq_one_letter_code
_entity_poly.pdbx_strand_id
1 'polypeptide(L)'
;MNTFKVSVQETSNKAIIKFEVNQFITKHQSFEFKNIDDAKPSPLAQQLFYLPFVKKVYISGNFVAVERFDIVEWNDVQDEVAQQIEAYLNNGGIVITETEAPKKVPVTVYAEATPNPAVMKFVANKKIVTALFE
;
A
#
# COMPACT_ATOMS: atom_id res chain seq x y z
N MET A 1 25.38 10.72 -0.37
CA MET A 1 24.22 10.34 0.44
C MET A 1 23.00 10.91 -0.26
N ASN A 2 22.06 10.07 -0.65
CA ASN A 2 20.83 10.54 -1.32
C ASN A 2 19.94 11.20 -0.27
N THR A 3 19.98 12.51 -0.17
CA THR A 3 19.10 13.26 0.73
C THR A 3 17.69 13.26 0.15
N PHE A 4 16.75 12.68 0.89
CA PHE A 4 15.33 12.81 0.60
C PHE A 4 14.91 14.24 0.89
N LYS A 5 14.15 14.83 -0.02
CA LYS A 5 13.49 16.14 0.16
C LYS A 5 12.01 15.96 -0.02
N VAL A 6 11.23 16.54 0.89
CA VAL A 6 9.77 16.50 0.84
C VAL A 6 9.24 17.88 0.43
N SER A 7 8.38 17.91 -0.58
CA SER A 7 7.67 19.11 -1.03
C SER A 7 6.18 18.93 -0.83
N VAL A 8 5.53 19.94 -0.25
CA VAL A 8 4.09 19.95 -0.02
C VAL A 8 3.38 20.42 -1.29
N GLN A 9 2.35 19.68 -1.71
CA GLN A 9 1.47 20.03 -2.80
C GLN A 9 0.01 19.93 -2.35
N GLU A 10 -0.72 21.02 -2.55
CA GLU A 10 -2.15 21.05 -2.30
C GLU A 10 -2.90 20.18 -3.30
N THR A 11 -4.01 19.60 -2.86
CA THR A 11 -4.91 18.84 -3.73
C THR A 11 -6.24 19.59 -3.92
N SER A 12 -7.06 19.13 -4.86
CA SER A 12 -8.42 19.68 -5.03
C SER A 12 -9.29 19.56 -3.78
N ASN A 13 -8.95 18.65 -2.87
CA ASN A 13 -9.64 18.49 -1.59
C ASN A 13 -8.83 19.15 -0.46
N LYS A 14 -9.42 20.15 0.20
CA LYS A 14 -8.78 20.89 1.32
C LYS A 14 -8.39 20.02 2.51
N ALA A 15 -9.04 18.87 2.69
CA ALA A 15 -8.69 17.93 3.76
C ALA A 15 -7.46 17.07 3.41
N ILE A 16 -7.07 17.01 2.14
CA ILE A 16 -6.00 16.13 1.67
C ILE A 16 -4.83 16.98 1.17
N ILE A 17 -3.65 16.71 1.69
CA ILE A 17 -2.41 17.28 1.17
C ILE A 17 -1.49 16.18 0.68
N LYS A 18 -0.73 16.47 -0.37
CA LYS A 18 0.22 15.55 -0.98
C LYS A 18 1.64 15.98 -0.60
N PHE A 19 2.37 15.10 0.06
CA PHE A 19 3.80 15.22 0.32
C PHE A 19 4.55 14.46 -0.76
N GLU A 20 5.15 15.19 -1.69
CA GLU A 20 5.94 14.63 -2.78
C GLU A 20 7.41 14.55 -2.41
N VAL A 21 8.02 13.41 -2.69
CA VAL A 21 9.42 13.11 -2.40
C VAL A 21 10.20 13.11 -3.71
N ASN A 22 11.45 13.56 -3.66
CA ASN A 22 12.36 13.56 -4.81
C ASN A 22 12.75 12.15 -5.33
N GLN A 23 12.38 11.08 -4.63
CA GLN A 23 12.74 9.70 -4.95
C GLN A 23 11.54 8.77 -4.73
N PHE A 24 11.52 7.65 -5.46
CA PHE A 24 10.50 6.62 -5.27
C PHE A 24 10.65 5.95 -3.91
N ILE A 25 9.57 5.93 -3.14
CA ILE A 25 9.49 5.30 -1.81
C ILE A 25 8.76 3.95 -1.86
N THR A 26 8.09 3.64 -2.97
CA THR A 26 7.37 2.38 -3.19
C THR A 26 7.79 1.72 -4.51
N LYS A 27 7.66 0.39 -4.60
CA LYS A 27 7.91 -0.38 -5.83
C LYS A 27 6.69 -0.40 -6.77
N HIS A 28 6.21 0.77 -7.18
CA HIS A 28 5.04 0.92 -8.08
C HIS A 28 3.72 0.34 -7.55
N GLN A 29 3.61 0.16 -6.23
CA GLN A 29 2.36 -0.23 -5.58
C GLN A 29 1.81 0.95 -4.79
N SER A 30 0.48 1.03 -4.76
CA SER A 30 -0.26 2.04 -4.02
C SER A 30 -0.89 1.39 -2.80
N PHE A 31 -0.72 2.02 -1.64
CA PHE A 31 -1.24 1.56 -0.37
C PHE A 31 -2.13 2.64 0.24
N GLU A 32 -3.30 2.23 0.71
CA GLU A 32 -4.23 3.09 1.45
C GLU A 32 -4.45 2.50 2.82
N PHE A 33 -4.27 3.32 3.85
CA PHE A 33 -4.48 2.97 5.24
C PHE A 33 -5.54 3.89 5.84
N LYS A 34 -6.54 3.31 6.50
CA LYS A 34 -7.66 4.06 7.10
C LYS A 34 -7.54 4.22 8.61
N ASN A 35 -6.65 3.46 9.24
CA ASN A 35 -6.41 3.45 10.68
C ASN A 35 -5.03 2.86 10.98
N ILE A 36 -4.63 2.93 12.24
CA ILE A 36 -3.33 2.43 12.74
C ILE A 36 -3.19 0.90 12.62
N ASP A 37 -4.28 0.14 12.73
CA ASP A 37 -4.27 -1.32 12.62
C ASP A 37 -3.98 -1.79 11.19
N ASP A 38 -4.57 -1.12 10.20
CA ASP A 38 -4.32 -1.35 8.77
C ASP A 38 -2.90 -0.93 8.37
N ALA A 39 -2.31 0.04 9.10
CA ALA A 39 -0.99 0.58 8.85
C ALA A 39 0.17 -0.30 9.35
N LYS A 40 -0.10 -1.48 9.92
CA LYS A 40 0.94 -2.48 10.29
C LYS A 40 2.03 -2.76 9.24
N PRO A 41 1.73 -2.84 7.93
CA PRO A 41 2.76 -3.06 6.91
C PRO A 41 3.51 -1.77 6.56
N SER A 42 3.19 -0.61 7.13
CA SER A 42 3.88 0.65 6.87
C SER A 42 4.23 1.37 8.18
N PRO A 43 5.46 1.21 8.69
CA PRO A 43 5.93 1.94 9.86
C PRO A 43 5.81 3.47 9.72
N LEU A 44 6.03 4.00 8.50
CA LEU A 44 5.80 5.42 8.21
C LEU A 44 4.32 5.81 8.41
N ALA A 45 3.38 5.01 7.88
CA ALA A 45 1.96 5.29 8.07
C ALA A 45 1.56 5.19 9.55
N GLN A 46 2.10 4.23 10.30
CA GLN A 46 1.87 4.14 11.75
C GLN A 46 2.29 5.42 12.47
N GLN A 47 3.47 5.96 12.14
CA GLN A 47 3.95 7.22 12.70
C GLN A 47 2.99 8.37 12.42
N LEU A 48 2.51 8.49 11.17
CA LEU A 48 1.54 9.51 10.80
C LEU A 48 0.20 9.33 11.54
N PHE A 49 -0.24 8.10 11.85
CA PHE A 49 -1.46 7.85 12.62
C PHE A 49 -1.34 8.17 14.12
N TYR A 50 -0.15 8.37 14.67
CA TYR A 50 -0.02 8.90 16.04
C TYR A 50 -0.42 10.38 16.13
N LEU A 51 -0.48 11.08 14.99
CA LEU A 51 -1.02 12.44 14.92
C LEU A 51 -2.55 12.35 15.04
N PRO A 52 -3.17 12.97 16.06
CA PRO A 52 -4.58 12.77 16.38
C PRO A 52 -5.55 13.30 15.30
N PHE A 53 -5.05 14.11 14.37
CA PHE A 53 -5.82 14.67 13.27
C PHE A 53 -5.73 13.85 11.98
N VAL A 54 -4.93 12.79 11.90
CA VAL A 54 -4.78 12.00 10.67
C VAL A 54 -5.90 10.98 10.56
N LYS A 55 -6.69 11.10 9.49
CA LYS A 55 -7.83 10.23 9.19
C LYS A 55 -7.45 9.10 8.24
N LYS A 56 -6.63 9.39 7.24
CA LYS A 56 -6.24 8.42 6.20
C LYS A 56 -4.87 8.75 5.66
N VAL A 57 -4.08 7.73 5.35
CA VAL A 57 -2.77 7.86 4.73
C VAL A 57 -2.74 7.04 3.44
N TYR A 58 -2.30 7.66 2.36
CA TYR A 58 -2.11 7.03 1.07
C TYR A 58 -0.65 7.16 0.65
N ILE A 59 -0.02 6.05 0.28
CA ILE A 59 1.39 6.00 -0.10
C ILE A 59 1.48 5.39 -1.48
N SER A 60 2.08 6.10 -2.44
CA SER A 60 2.22 5.61 -3.81
C SER A 60 3.36 6.29 -4.55
N GLY A 61 4.11 5.50 -5.32
CA GLY A 61 5.23 6.01 -6.11
C GLY A 61 6.25 6.75 -5.25
N ASN A 62 6.34 8.06 -5.46
CA ASN A 62 7.21 9.00 -4.77
C ASN A 62 6.43 9.98 -3.86
N PHE A 63 5.19 9.70 -3.48
CA PHE A 63 4.42 10.62 -2.65
C PHE A 63 3.61 9.94 -1.54
N VAL A 64 3.31 10.71 -0.50
CA VAL A 64 2.43 10.37 0.60
C VAL A 64 1.32 11.40 0.63
N ALA A 65 0.05 11.00 0.48
CA ALA A 65 -1.09 11.88 0.69
C ALA A 65 -1.72 11.58 2.04
N VAL A 66 -2.02 12.64 2.80
CA VAL A 66 -2.61 12.52 4.14
C VAL A 66 -3.93 13.26 4.14
N GLU A 67 -4.98 12.57 4.57
CA GLU A 67 -6.30 13.16 4.85
C GLU A 67 -6.36 13.48 6.34
N ARG A 68 -6.66 14.74 6.68
CA ARG A 68 -6.89 15.16 8.06
C ARG A 68 -8.37 15.19 8.43
N PHE A 69 -8.66 15.11 9.71
CA PHE A 69 -9.95 15.49 10.28
C PHE A 69 -10.12 17.02 10.26
N ASP A 70 -11.37 17.48 10.26
CA ASP A 70 -11.70 18.90 10.25
C ASP A 70 -11.63 19.54 11.64
N ILE A 71 -10.51 19.27 12.32
CA ILE A 71 -10.20 19.76 13.68
C ILE A 71 -8.96 20.65 13.71
N VAL A 72 -8.17 20.67 12.63
CA VAL A 72 -6.93 21.44 12.47
C VAL A 72 -6.77 21.83 11.01
N GLU A 73 -6.15 22.96 10.70
CA GLU A 73 -5.84 23.34 9.32
C GLU A 73 -4.46 22.82 8.87
N TRP A 74 -4.30 22.58 7.56
CA TRP A 74 -3.01 22.12 7.03
C TRP A 74 -1.92 23.18 7.15
N ASN A 75 -2.26 24.46 7.06
CA ASN A 75 -1.31 25.57 7.16
C ASN A 75 -0.51 25.55 8.47
N ASP A 76 -1.10 25.02 9.55
CA ASP A 76 -0.47 25.00 10.87
C ASP A 76 0.44 23.77 11.09
N VAL A 77 0.21 22.68 10.35
CA VAL A 77 0.84 21.36 10.63
C VAL A 77 1.61 20.77 9.45
N GLN A 78 1.41 21.26 8.22
CA GLN A 78 2.00 20.68 7.01
C GLN A 78 3.53 20.67 7.05
N ASP A 79 4.15 21.71 7.58
CA ASP A 79 5.62 21.82 7.66
C ASP A 79 6.20 20.81 8.65
N GLU A 80 5.52 20.61 9.78
CA GLU A 80 5.92 19.62 10.78
C GLU A 80 5.80 18.20 10.23
N VAL A 81 4.69 17.89 9.54
CA VAL A 81 4.49 16.58 8.90
C VAL A 81 5.52 16.35 7.79
N ALA A 82 5.80 17.35 6.96
CA ALA A 82 6.82 17.27 5.93
C ALA A 82 8.20 16.99 6.52
N GLN A 83 8.57 17.68 7.59
CA GLN A 83 9.84 17.49 8.29
C GLN A 83 9.94 16.09 8.94
N GLN A 84 8.85 15.58 9.52
CA GLN A 84 8.81 14.22 10.08
C GLN A 84 9.03 13.17 8.98
N ILE A 85 8.35 13.30 7.84
CA ILE A 85 8.52 12.39 6.69
C ILE A 85 9.96 12.47 6.17
N GLU A 86 10.49 13.69 6.00
CA GLU A 86 11.86 13.91 5.51
C GLU A 86 12.90 13.30 6.44
N ALA A 87 12.78 13.54 7.75
CA ALA A 87 13.67 12.97 8.76
C ALA A 87 13.57 11.44 8.77
N TYR A 88 12.37 10.88 8.68
CA TYR A 88 12.17 9.43 8.67
C TYR A 88 12.86 8.76 7.48
N LEU A 89 12.67 9.32 6.28
CA LEU A 89 13.26 8.80 5.05
C LEU A 89 14.79 8.94 5.06
N ASN A 90 15.32 10.08 5.52
CA ASN A 90 16.77 10.31 5.62
C ASN A 90 17.46 9.41 6.66
N ASN A 91 16.73 8.96 7.68
CA ASN A 91 17.22 7.96 8.63
C ASN A 91 17.21 6.52 8.08
N GLY A 92 16.79 6.31 6.82
CA GLY A 92 16.68 4.98 6.23
C GLY A 92 15.48 4.18 6.74
N GLY A 93 14.44 4.88 7.23
CA GLY A 93 13.22 4.25 7.71
C GLY A 93 12.50 3.45 6.62
N ILE A 94 11.91 2.32 7.01
CA ILE A 94 11.18 1.44 6.10
C ILE A 94 9.78 2.00 5.88
N VAL A 95 9.48 2.38 4.64
CA VAL A 95 8.18 2.95 4.26
C VAL A 95 7.09 1.89 4.24
N ILE A 96 7.35 0.76 3.57
CA ILE A 96 6.44 -0.39 3.49
C ILE A 96 7.25 -1.65 3.74
N THR A 97 6.89 -2.38 4.79
CA THR A 97 7.27 -3.77 4.98
C THR A 97 6.39 -4.58 4.04
N GLU A 98 6.96 -5.04 2.92
CA GLU A 98 6.31 -5.99 2.01
C GLU A 98 6.02 -7.28 2.79
N THR A 99 4.85 -7.35 3.43
CA THR A 99 4.27 -8.64 3.76
C THR A 99 3.86 -9.19 2.40
N GLU A 100 4.58 -10.20 1.91
CA GLU A 100 4.36 -10.82 0.61
C GLU A 100 2.85 -11.05 0.41
N ALA A 101 2.20 -10.16 -0.37
CA ALA A 101 0.88 -10.46 -0.87
C ALA A 101 1.02 -11.80 -1.59
N PRO A 102 0.17 -12.80 -1.31
CA PRO A 102 0.35 -14.13 -1.85
C PRO A 102 0.43 -13.99 -3.37
N LYS A 103 1.62 -14.25 -3.94
CA LYS A 103 1.84 -14.18 -5.38
C LYS A 103 0.70 -14.95 -6.01
N LYS A 104 -0.13 -14.29 -6.81
CA LYS A 104 -1.25 -14.94 -7.51
C LYS A 104 -0.64 -15.91 -8.51
N VAL A 105 -0.41 -17.15 -8.08
CA VAL A 105 0.07 -18.22 -8.94
C VAL A 105 -1.02 -18.47 -9.98
N PRO A 106 -0.74 -18.34 -11.29
CA PRO A 106 -1.73 -18.58 -12.32
C PRO A 106 -2.21 -20.04 -12.25
N VAL A 107 -3.54 -20.22 -12.33
CA VAL A 107 -4.16 -21.55 -12.39
C VAL A 107 -4.33 -21.91 -13.86
N THR A 108 -3.69 -22.99 -14.29
CA THR A 108 -3.85 -23.53 -15.65
C THR A 108 -4.87 -24.67 -15.60
N VAL A 109 -5.77 -24.69 -16.58
CA VAL A 109 -6.71 -25.80 -16.81
C VAL A 109 -6.62 -26.19 -18.27
N TYR A 110 -6.37 -27.47 -18.55
CA TYR A 110 -6.35 -28.00 -19.90
C TYR A 110 -7.14 -29.30 -19.99
N ALA A 111 -7.61 -29.62 -21.20
CA ALA A 111 -8.36 -30.84 -21.47
C ALA A 111 -7.43 -31.92 -22.03
N GLU A 112 -7.56 -33.14 -21.52
CA GLU A 112 -6.90 -34.34 -22.04
C GLU A 112 -7.95 -35.26 -22.66
N ALA A 113 -7.63 -35.84 -23.82
CA ALA A 113 -8.47 -36.85 -24.44
C ALA A 113 -8.52 -38.10 -23.55
N THR A 114 -9.72 -38.62 -23.31
CA THR A 114 -9.88 -39.93 -22.66
C THR A 114 -10.17 -41.01 -23.70
N PRO A 115 -9.85 -42.29 -23.43
CA PRO A 115 -10.20 -43.39 -24.33
C PRO A 115 -11.70 -43.55 -24.56
N ASN A 116 -12.56 -42.98 -23.70
CA ASN A 116 -14.00 -42.96 -23.86
C ASN A 116 -14.45 -41.65 -24.52
N PRO A 117 -14.97 -41.67 -25.76
CA PRO A 117 -15.42 -40.47 -26.47
C PRO A 117 -16.55 -39.70 -25.76
N ALA A 118 -17.29 -40.35 -24.85
CA ALA A 118 -18.35 -39.73 -24.08
C ALA A 118 -17.84 -38.95 -22.85
N VAL A 119 -16.53 -38.97 -22.54
CA VAL A 119 -15.94 -38.37 -21.34
C VAL A 119 -14.74 -37.49 -21.67
N MET A 120 -14.70 -36.29 -21.09
CA MET A 120 -13.56 -35.37 -21.15
C MET A 120 -12.88 -35.26 -19.78
N LYS A 121 -11.55 -35.27 -19.76
CA LYS A 121 -10.75 -35.07 -18.55
C LYS A 121 -10.18 -33.67 -18.53
N PHE A 122 -10.36 -32.95 -17.41
CA PHE A 122 -9.74 -31.66 -17.17
C PHE A 122 -8.68 -31.79 -16.08
N VAL A 123 -7.50 -31.24 -16.33
CA VAL A 123 -6.38 -31.24 -15.37
C VAL A 123 -6.06 -29.81 -14.99
N ALA A 124 -5.96 -29.56 -13.69
CA ALA A 124 -5.58 -28.26 -13.13
C ALA A 124 -4.30 -28.37 -12.32
N ASN A 125 -3.46 -27.34 -12.33
CA ASN A 125 -2.24 -27.27 -11.52
C ASN A 125 -2.49 -26.97 -10.03
N LYS A 126 -3.75 -26.79 -9.62
CA LYS A 126 -4.15 -26.47 -8.23
C LYS A 126 -5.31 -27.35 -7.80
N LYS A 127 -5.30 -27.79 -6.54
CA LYS A 127 -6.40 -28.56 -5.93
C LYS A 127 -7.67 -27.71 -5.89
N ILE A 128 -8.76 -28.21 -6.48
CA ILE A 128 -10.04 -27.50 -6.57
C ILE A 128 -11.02 -27.95 -5.47
N VAL A 129 -10.82 -29.16 -4.91
CA VAL A 129 -11.67 -29.71 -3.84
C VAL A 129 -10.88 -29.92 -2.55
N THR A 130 -11.48 -29.60 -1.41
CA THR A 130 -10.86 -29.77 -0.09
C THR A 130 -10.81 -31.24 0.32
N ALA A 131 -11.85 -32.02 0.01
CA ALA A 131 -11.98 -33.44 0.26
C ALA A 131 -12.57 -34.19 -0.95
N LEU A 132 -12.34 -35.50 -1.02
CA LEU A 132 -13.03 -36.38 -1.96
C LEU A 132 -14.45 -36.62 -1.42
N PHE A 133 -15.44 -36.43 -2.28
CA PHE A 133 -16.81 -36.87 -2.01
C PHE A 133 -17.05 -38.10 -2.88
N GLU A 134 -17.18 -39.25 -2.24
CA GLU A 134 -17.53 -40.54 -2.84
C GLU A 134 -19.03 -40.82 -2.69
#